data_AF-A0AAV5TZG7-F1
#
_entry.id   AF-A0AAV5TZG7-F1
#
_cell.length_a   1.000
_cell.length_b   1.000
_cell.length_c   1.000
_cell.angle_alpha   90.00
_cell.angle_beta   90.00
_cell.angle_gamma   90.00
#
_symmetry.space_group_name_H-M   'P 1'
#
loop_
_entity.id
_entity.type
_entity.pdbx_description
1 polymer ?
#
loop_
_entity_poly.entity_id
_entity_poly.type
_entity_poly.pdbx_seq_one_letter_code
_entity_poly.pdbx_strand_id
1 'polypeptide(L)'
;QVPSEWTCFGVFSEMRESIWMPLVALNVLAALVAMVAGEHVTLVHYNRPNFKVMTHHFLEVFDPFTRERVDKVYRNLPFAIIGPFLHVLTWFFLALSADQSHPIINNIATAFTYIYTVHNILQTVFTTPAAYYQLTCAMMRWAPVSYRPSAEKLYLRTRDEVVNKKDPDWIVKLEQKRQHDIKDQDEKETREWNERVLRDFPNAPAWLLRQPKEEG
;
A
#
# COMPACT_ATOMS: atom_id res chain seq x y z
N GLN A 1 30.85 -25.87 7.85
CA GLN A 1 29.44 -25.68 8.21
C GLN A 1 28.64 -25.95 6.95
N VAL A 2 27.68 -26.88 7.02
CA VAL A 2 26.85 -27.24 5.86
C VAL A 2 25.79 -26.13 5.71
N PRO A 3 25.71 -25.44 4.56
CA PRO A 3 24.64 -24.49 4.32
C PRO A 3 23.30 -25.23 4.43
N SER A 4 22.30 -24.60 5.05
CA SER A 4 20.98 -25.22 5.17
C SER A 4 20.42 -25.50 3.76
N GLU A 5 20.31 -26.77 3.40
CA GLU A 5 19.74 -27.25 2.11
C GLU A 5 18.28 -26.80 1.90
N TRP A 6 17.68 -26.17 2.90
CA TRP A 6 16.26 -25.83 3.00
C TRP A 6 15.98 -24.33 2.82
N THR A 7 16.99 -23.49 2.57
CA THR A 7 16.71 -22.05 2.39
C THR A 7 16.28 -21.77 0.95
N CYS A 8 15.05 -21.27 0.78
CA CYS A 8 14.54 -20.81 -0.52
C CYS A 8 15.36 -19.67 -1.15
N PHE A 9 16.32 -19.14 -0.41
CA PHE A 9 17.21 -18.06 -0.83
C PHE A 9 18.46 -18.59 -1.55
N GLY A 10 18.85 -19.86 -1.38
CA GLY A 10 20.07 -20.39 -1.99
C GLY A 10 21.34 -20.02 -1.22
N VAL A 11 22.49 -20.50 -1.70
CA VAL A 11 23.79 -20.42 -1.02
C VAL A 11 24.68 -19.37 -1.71
N PHE A 12 25.32 -18.49 -0.95
CA PHE A 12 26.35 -17.58 -1.44
C PHE A 12 27.66 -18.37 -1.57
N SER A 13 27.86 -18.95 -2.74
CA SER A 13 29.10 -19.65 -3.10
C SER A 13 29.83 -18.89 -4.19
N GLU A 14 31.17 -18.95 -4.19
CA GLU A 14 32.02 -18.43 -5.27
C GLU A 14 31.59 -18.97 -6.64
N MET A 15 31.10 -20.21 -6.72
CA MET A 15 30.57 -20.79 -7.97
C MET A 15 29.28 -20.13 -8.48
N ARG A 16 28.57 -19.37 -7.63
CA ARG A 16 27.29 -18.71 -7.95
C ARG A 16 27.36 -17.19 -7.85
N GLU A 17 28.56 -16.63 -7.71
CA GLU A 17 28.77 -15.18 -7.66
C GLU A 17 28.20 -14.47 -8.90
N SER A 18 28.32 -15.11 -10.07
CA SER A 18 27.77 -14.65 -11.35
C SER A 18 26.25 -14.49 -11.37
N ILE A 19 25.52 -15.11 -10.43
CA ILE A 19 24.06 -14.98 -10.29
C ILE A 19 23.72 -13.98 -9.19
N TRP A 20 24.42 -14.06 -8.07
CA TRP A 20 24.15 -13.23 -6.89
C TRP A 20 24.49 -11.76 -7.11
N MET A 21 25.62 -11.45 -7.73
CA MET A 21 26.04 -10.06 -7.94
C MET A 21 25.08 -9.27 -8.83
N PRO A 22 24.63 -9.80 -10.00
CA PRO A 22 23.59 -9.15 -10.78
C PRO A 22 22.27 -9.02 -10.04
N LEU A 23 21.86 -10.02 -9.25
CA LEU A 23 20.60 -9.97 -8.50
C LEU A 23 20.62 -8.86 -7.44
N VAL A 24 21.71 -8.74 -6.69
CA VAL A 24 21.90 -7.65 -5.73
C VAL A 24 21.92 -6.30 -6.45
N ALA A 25 22.66 -6.19 -7.55
CA ALA A 25 22.76 -4.95 -8.34
C ALA A 25 21.39 -4.50 -8.89
N LEU A 26 20.58 -5.42 -9.41
CA LEU A 26 19.24 -5.12 -9.92
C LEU A 26 18.29 -4.65 -8.80
N ASN A 27 18.33 -5.30 -7.64
CA ASN A 27 17.51 -4.90 -6.48
C ASN A 27 17.92 -3.51 -5.98
N VAL A 28 19.21 -3.23 -5.86
CA VAL A 28 19.72 -1.91 -5.46
C VAL A 28 19.35 -0.85 -6.50
N LEU A 29 19.50 -1.14 -7.80
CA LEU A 29 19.13 -0.21 -8.86
C LEU A 29 17.63 0.10 -8.83
N ALA A 30 16.77 -0.92 -8.66
CA ALA A 30 15.33 -0.73 -8.54
C ALA A 30 14.97 0.16 -7.32
N ALA A 31 15.64 -0.03 -6.18
CA ALA A 31 15.45 0.82 -5.01
C ALA A 31 15.90 2.26 -5.24
N LEU A 32 17.03 2.47 -5.92
CA LEU A 32 17.52 3.81 -6.28
C LEU A 32 16.57 4.52 -7.24
N VAL A 33 16.05 3.82 -8.26
CA VAL A 33 15.07 4.39 -9.20
C VAL A 33 13.80 4.80 -8.47
N ALA A 34 13.30 3.95 -7.56
CA ALA A 34 12.12 4.27 -6.75
C ALA A 34 12.35 5.47 -5.84
N MET A 35 13.54 5.60 -5.26
CA MET A 35 13.93 6.77 -4.47
C MET A 35 13.97 8.05 -5.29
N VAL A 36 14.65 8.05 -6.45
CA VAL A 36 14.77 9.24 -7.31
C VAL A 36 13.39 9.70 -7.78
N ALA A 37 12.53 8.76 -8.17
CA ALA A 37 11.15 9.05 -8.54
C ALA A 37 10.37 9.65 -7.36
N GLY A 38 10.47 9.04 -6.17
CA GLY A 38 9.80 9.52 -4.96
C GLY A 38 10.30 10.89 -4.50
N GLU A 39 11.61 11.14 -4.55
CA GLU A 39 12.22 12.43 -4.24
C GLU A 39 11.73 13.51 -5.21
N HIS A 40 11.78 13.24 -6.51
CA HIS A 40 11.28 14.17 -7.53
C HIS A 40 9.82 14.55 -7.28
N VAL A 41 8.95 13.57 -7.03
CA VAL A 41 7.54 13.81 -6.71
C VAL A 41 7.39 14.60 -5.40
N THR A 42 8.23 14.32 -4.40
CA THR A 42 8.25 15.05 -3.12
C THR A 42 8.63 16.51 -3.32
N LEU A 43 9.70 16.78 -4.07
CA LEU A 43 10.13 18.14 -4.39
C LEU A 43 9.04 18.91 -5.13
N VAL A 44 8.41 18.30 -6.13
CA VAL A 44 7.27 18.91 -6.84
C VAL A 44 6.12 19.20 -5.87
N HIS A 45 5.79 18.25 -5.00
CA HIS A 45 4.69 18.41 -4.06
C HIS A 45 4.95 19.52 -3.02
N TYR A 46 6.14 19.58 -2.42
CA TYR A 46 6.44 20.54 -1.35
C TYR A 46 6.86 21.92 -1.87
N ASN A 47 7.60 22.02 -2.97
CA ASN A 47 8.14 23.30 -3.46
C ASN A 47 7.20 24.05 -4.42
N ARG A 48 6.08 23.44 -4.85
CA ARG A 48 5.09 24.12 -5.70
C ARG A 48 3.80 24.38 -4.91
N PRO A 49 3.68 25.51 -4.19
CA PRO A 49 2.48 25.83 -3.43
C PRO A 49 1.24 25.92 -4.34
N ASN A 50 1.39 26.42 -5.57
CA ASN A 50 0.31 26.45 -6.56
C ASN A 50 -0.17 25.04 -6.93
N PHE A 51 0.73 24.05 -6.94
CA PHE A 51 0.35 22.66 -7.16
C PHE A 51 -0.48 22.12 -6.00
N LYS A 52 -0.17 22.46 -4.74
CA LYS A 52 -0.99 22.05 -3.58
C LYS A 52 -2.38 22.66 -3.61
N VAL A 53 -2.49 23.96 -3.88
CA VAL A 53 -3.79 24.66 -3.94
C VAL A 53 -4.63 24.11 -5.09
N MET A 54 -4.03 23.94 -6.26
CA MET A 54 -4.70 23.34 -7.42
C MET A 54 -5.11 21.91 -7.12
N THR A 55 -4.24 21.09 -6.53
CA THR A 55 -4.57 19.70 -6.17
C THR A 55 -5.71 19.64 -5.17
N HIS A 56 -5.74 20.49 -4.13
CA HIS A 56 -6.83 20.52 -3.16
C HIS A 56 -8.16 20.91 -3.81
N HIS A 57 -8.15 21.95 -4.65
CA HIS A 57 -9.36 22.39 -5.34
C HIS A 57 -9.83 21.36 -6.38
N PHE A 58 -8.90 20.72 -7.10
CA PHE A 58 -9.22 19.61 -8.00
C PHE A 58 -9.77 18.40 -7.24
N LEU A 59 -9.22 18.06 -6.08
CA LEU A 59 -9.71 16.97 -5.23
C LEU A 59 -11.14 17.23 -4.76
N GLU A 60 -11.50 18.48 -4.45
CA GLU A 60 -12.87 18.87 -4.09
C GLU A 60 -13.87 18.69 -5.23
N VAL A 61 -13.43 18.85 -6.48
CA VAL A 61 -14.25 18.68 -7.69
C VAL A 61 -14.47 17.21 -8.04
N PHE A 62 -13.55 16.33 -7.66
CA PHE A 62 -13.69 14.90 -7.89
C PHE A 62 -14.75 14.27 -6.98
N ASP A 63 -15.39 13.23 -7.52
CA ASP A 63 -16.23 12.34 -6.74
C ASP A 63 -15.42 11.73 -5.57
N PRO A 64 -16.09 11.34 -4.46
CA PRO A 64 -15.42 10.81 -3.29
C PRO A 64 -14.48 9.63 -3.57
N PHE A 65 -14.79 8.81 -4.59
CA PHE A 65 -14.00 7.61 -4.93
C PHE A 65 -12.70 7.97 -5.65
N THR A 66 -12.76 8.86 -6.64
CA THR A 66 -11.55 9.35 -7.31
C THR A 66 -10.67 10.11 -6.34
N ARG A 67 -11.26 10.93 -5.45
CA ARG A 67 -10.55 11.61 -4.38
C ARG A 67 -9.79 10.64 -3.49
N GLU A 68 -10.45 9.58 -3.00
CA GLU A 68 -9.85 8.54 -2.16
C GLU A 68 -8.60 7.91 -2.81
N ARG A 69 -8.69 7.55 -4.09
CA ARG A 69 -7.58 6.93 -4.84
C ARG A 69 -6.39 7.87 -4.96
N VAL A 70 -6.63 9.13 -5.28
CA VAL A 70 -5.57 10.13 -5.44
C VAL A 70 -4.92 10.43 -4.09
N ASP A 71 -5.72 10.60 -3.03
CA ASP A 71 -5.22 10.87 -1.68
C ASP A 71 -4.39 9.69 -1.13
N LYS A 72 -4.72 8.45 -1.50
CA LYS A 72 -3.91 7.27 -1.18
C LYS A 72 -2.51 7.37 -1.77
N VAL A 73 -2.38 7.80 -3.02
CA VAL A 73 -1.09 7.97 -3.69
C VAL A 73 -0.24 9.03 -2.99
N TYR A 74 -0.84 10.17 -2.63
CA TYR A 74 -0.12 11.23 -1.91
C TYR A 74 0.36 10.78 -0.52
N ARG A 75 -0.48 10.06 0.23
CA ARG A 75 -0.12 9.52 1.54
C ARG A 75 0.95 8.42 1.46
N ASN A 76 1.02 7.71 0.34
CA ASN A 76 2.01 6.66 0.12
C ASN A 76 3.41 7.20 -0.23
N LEU A 77 3.52 8.46 -0.63
CA LEU A 77 4.76 9.06 -1.12
C LEU A 77 5.98 8.88 -0.18
N PRO A 78 5.90 9.21 1.13
CA PRO A 78 7.04 8.98 2.03
C PRO A 78 7.38 7.48 2.17
N PHE A 79 6.37 6.61 2.14
CA PHE A 79 6.58 5.16 2.23
C PHE A 79 7.22 4.59 0.97
N ALA A 80 6.95 5.17 -0.19
CA ALA A 80 7.53 4.77 -1.47
C ALA A 80 9.02 5.13 -1.59
N ILE A 81 9.51 6.12 -0.83
CA ILE A 81 10.94 6.48 -0.80
C ILE A 81 11.72 5.52 0.11
N ILE A 82 11.20 5.29 1.33
CA ILE A 82 11.90 4.52 2.36
C ILE A 82 11.73 3.00 2.16
N GLY A 83 10.53 2.59 1.73
CA GLY A 83 10.12 1.18 1.62
C GLY A 83 11.03 0.33 0.72
N PRO A 84 11.40 0.78 -0.48
CA PRO A 84 12.30 0.02 -1.36
C PRO A 84 13.67 -0.24 -0.72
N PHE A 85 14.24 0.72 0.00
CA PHE A 85 15.50 0.54 0.70
C PHE A 85 15.39 -0.47 1.85
N LEU A 86 14.35 -0.36 2.67
CA LEU A 86 14.08 -1.33 3.73
C LEU A 86 13.85 -2.74 3.17
N HIS A 87 13.16 -2.85 2.04
CA HIS A 87 12.94 -4.12 1.37
C HIS A 87 14.26 -4.76 0.92
N VAL A 88 15.11 -4.02 0.21
CA VAL A 88 16.42 -4.51 -0.25
C VAL A 88 17.31 -4.93 0.91
N LEU A 89 17.39 -4.11 1.97
CA LEU A 89 18.19 -4.43 3.15
C LEU A 89 17.65 -5.67 3.86
N THR A 90 16.34 -5.77 4.05
CA THR A 90 15.72 -6.95 4.69
C THR A 90 15.98 -8.21 3.89
N TRP A 91 15.75 -8.16 2.58
CA TRP A 91 16.01 -9.28 1.68
C TRP A 91 17.48 -9.70 1.70
N PHE A 92 18.40 -8.74 1.61
CA PHE A 92 19.84 -8.98 1.59
C PHE A 92 20.33 -9.63 2.89
N PHE A 93 19.97 -9.06 4.05
CA PHE A 93 20.40 -9.61 5.34
C PHE A 93 19.73 -10.95 5.66
N LEU A 94 18.50 -11.17 5.22
CA LEU A 94 17.84 -12.47 5.35
C LEU A 94 18.54 -13.54 4.51
N ALA A 95 18.93 -13.20 3.27
CA ALA A 95 19.72 -14.08 2.42
C ALA A 95 21.10 -14.38 3.05
N LEU A 96 21.81 -13.37 3.56
CA LEU A 96 23.09 -13.57 4.24
C LEU A 96 22.95 -14.41 5.52
N SER A 97 21.89 -14.19 6.30
CA SER A 97 21.59 -14.94 7.53
C SER A 97 21.27 -16.41 7.23
N ALA A 98 20.59 -16.66 6.12
CA ALA A 98 20.27 -18.00 5.64
C ALA A 98 21.52 -18.79 5.22
N ASP A 99 22.53 -18.11 4.69
CA ASP A 99 23.78 -18.71 4.22
C ASP A 99 24.84 -18.81 5.33
N GLN A 100 25.03 -17.72 6.06
CA GLN A 100 26.00 -17.61 7.13
C GLN A 100 25.27 -17.72 8.47
N SER A 101 25.46 -18.84 9.17
CA SER A 101 24.96 -19.03 10.53
C SER A 101 25.75 -18.22 11.57
N HIS A 102 25.85 -16.90 11.37
CA HIS A 102 26.58 -15.98 12.23
C HIS A 102 25.59 -15.16 13.10
N PRO A 103 25.75 -15.15 14.44
CA PRO A 103 24.76 -14.56 15.34
C PRO A 103 24.55 -13.06 15.11
N ILE A 104 25.60 -12.31 14.75
CA ILE A 104 25.49 -10.89 14.43
C ILE A 104 24.61 -10.65 13.19
N ILE A 105 24.80 -11.44 12.13
CA ILE A 105 24.04 -11.30 10.89
C ILE A 105 22.57 -11.64 11.13
N ASN A 106 22.31 -12.70 11.91
CA ASN A 106 20.95 -13.10 12.28
C ASN A 106 20.22 -12.00 13.08
N ASN A 107 20.92 -11.35 14.02
CA ASN A 107 20.35 -10.23 14.78
C ASN A 107 20.04 -9.03 13.89
N ILE A 108 20.93 -8.71 12.93
CA ILE A 108 20.71 -7.62 11.97
C ILE A 108 19.52 -7.94 11.05
N ALA A 109 19.46 -9.16 10.49
CA ALA A 109 18.35 -9.61 9.64
C ALA A 109 17.00 -9.54 10.39
N THR A 110 17.00 -9.97 11.66
CA THR A 110 15.82 -9.89 12.53
C THR A 110 15.41 -8.43 12.77
N ALA A 111 16.36 -7.54 13.07
CA ALA A 111 16.08 -6.12 13.28
C ALA A 111 15.46 -5.46 12.03
N PHE A 112 16.04 -5.70 10.85
CA PHE A 112 15.49 -5.18 9.58
C PHE A 112 14.09 -5.75 9.28
N THR A 113 13.86 -7.03 9.57
CA THR A 113 12.53 -7.64 9.42
C THR A 113 11.48 -6.95 10.28
N TYR A 114 11.80 -6.64 11.55
CA TYR A 114 10.90 -5.88 12.42
C TYR A 114 10.65 -4.47 11.89
N ILE A 115 11.70 -3.74 11.52
CA ILE A 115 11.58 -2.37 10.98
C ILE A 115 10.72 -2.38 9.71
N TYR A 116 10.97 -3.30 8.78
CA TYR A 116 10.23 -3.41 7.54
C TYR A 116 8.76 -3.81 7.77
N THR A 117 8.50 -4.69 8.73
CA THR A 117 7.13 -5.08 9.11
C THR A 117 6.37 -3.88 9.70
N VAL A 118 6.99 -3.13 10.61
CA VAL A 118 6.39 -1.90 11.18
C VAL A 118 6.14 -0.89 10.06
N HIS A 119 7.09 -0.70 9.14
CA HIS A 119 6.92 0.16 7.97
C HIS A 119 5.69 -0.25 7.13
N ASN A 120 5.53 -1.54 6.82
CA ASN A 120 4.39 -2.04 6.05
C ASN A 120 3.06 -1.86 6.79
N ILE A 121 3.04 -2.07 8.12
CA ILE A 121 1.85 -1.82 8.94
C ILE A 121 1.48 -0.34 8.88
N LEU A 122 2.45 0.56 9.10
CA LEU A 122 2.22 2.00 9.03
C LEU A 122 1.75 2.41 7.63
N GLN A 123 2.42 1.96 6.58
CA GLN A 123 2.02 2.21 5.19
C GLN A 123 0.57 1.75 4.97
N THR A 124 0.20 0.56 5.44
CA THR A 124 -1.17 0.04 5.32
C THR A 124 -2.18 0.91 6.06
N VAL A 125 -1.89 1.28 7.31
CA VAL A 125 -2.78 2.13 8.12
C VAL A 125 -2.98 3.51 7.49
N PHE A 126 -1.93 4.12 6.95
CA PHE A 126 -1.99 5.46 6.37
C PHE A 126 -2.58 5.48 4.95
N THR A 127 -2.37 4.42 4.18
CA THR A 127 -2.84 4.34 2.78
C THR A 127 -4.20 3.67 2.64
N THR A 128 -4.67 2.92 3.64
CA THR A 128 -6.00 2.31 3.64
C THR A 128 -7.02 3.29 4.19
N PRO A 129 -8.02 3.73 3.39
CA PRO A 129 -8.90 4.83 3.78
C PRO A 129 -9.76 4.51 5.01
N ALA A 130 -10.27 3.28 5.14
CA ALA A 130 -10.99 2.83 6.32
C ALA A 130 -10.14 2.84 7.60
N ALA A 131 -8.89 2.35 7.53
CA ALA A 131 -7.98 2.32 8.67
C ALA A 131 -7.55 3.74 9.07
N TYR A 132 -7.25 4.58 8.08
CA TYR A 132 -6.90 5.98 8.29
C TYR A 132 -8.05 6.78 8.91
N TYR A 133 -9.27 6.55 8.45
CA TYR A 133 -10.48 7.16 9.01
C TYR A 133 -10.62 6.80 10.50
N GLN A 134 -10.52 5.52 10.85
CA GLN A 134 -10.60 5.06 12.24
C GLN A 134 -9.49 5.66 13.09
N LEU A 135 -8.26 5.69 12.59
CA LEU A 135 -7.12 6.31 13.28
C LEU A 135 -7.35 7.80 13.52
N THR A 136 -7.81 8.52 12.50
CA THR A 136 -8.07 9.97 12.60
C THR A 136 -9.19 10.25 13.60
N CYS A 137 -10.27 9.48 13.57
CA CYS A 137 -11.35 9.58 14.55
C CYS A 137 -10.89 9.25 15.99
N ALA A 138 -10.04 8.24 16.15
CA ALA A 138 -9.43 7.92 17.43
C ALA A 138 -8.55 9.07 17.95
N MET A 139 -7.73 9.66 17.07
CA MET A 139 -6.93 10.85 17.40
C MET A 139 -7.81 12.04 17.78
N MET A 140 -8.92 12.28 17.08
CA MET A 140 -9.88 13.33 17.44
C MET A 140 -10.48 13.16 18.83
N ARG A 141 -10.68 11.93 19.28
CA ARG A 141 -11.26 11.62 20.59
C ARG A 141 -10.24 11.68 21.72
N TRP A 142 -9.05 11.14 21.49
CA TRP A 142 -8.11 10.84 22.59
C TRP A 142 -6.78 11.56 22.50
N ALA A 143 -6.40 12.13 21.35
CA ALA A 143 -5.13 12.84 21.25
C ALA A 143 -5.13 14.14 22.08
N PRO A 144 -3.96 14.55 22.59
CA PRO A 144 -3.76 15.86 23.19
C PRO A 144 -4.15 16.98 22.22
N VAL A 145 -4.57 18.13 22.75
CA VAL A 145 -5.09 19.26 21.96
C VAL A 145 -4.10 19.71 20.87
N SER A 146 -2.79 19.61 21.12
CA SER A 146 -1.72 19.98 20.17
C SER A 146 -1.62 19.08 18.93
N TYR A 147 -2.01 17.81 19.04
CA TYR A 147 -1.90 16.82 17.96
C TYR A 147 -3.25 16.41 17.38
N ARG A 148 -4.34 16.96 17.91
CA ARG A 148 -5.69 16.60 17.51
C ARG A 148 -6.03 17.22 16.15
N PRO A 149 -6.35 16.44 15.12
CA PRO A 149 -6.78 16.99 13.84
C PRO A 149 -8.14 17.69 13.99
N SER A 150 -8.33 18.78 13.24
CA SER A 150 -9.56 19.59 13.26
C SER A 150 -10.70 18.95 12.47
N ALA A 151 -10.36 18.33 11.33
CA ALA A 151 -11.29 17.62 10.45
C ALA A 151 -10.66 16.36 9.86
N GLU A 152 -11.49 15.40 9.53
CA GLU A 152 -11.15 14.13 8.90
C GLU A 152 -11.20 14.33 7.38
N LYS A 153 -10.30 13.73 6.59
CA LYS A 153 -10.13 14.11 5.17
C LYS A 153 -11.03 13.34 4.20
N LEU A 154 -11.47 12.13 4.56
CA LEU A 154 -12.24 11.24 3.70
C LEU A 154 -13.71 11.66 3.62
N TYR A 155 -14.32 11.89 4.77
CA TYR A 155 -15.71 12.29 4.95
C TYR A 155 -15.85 13.74 5.43
N LEU A 156 -14.75 14.50 5.54
CA LEU A 156 -14.79 15.91 5.97
C LEU A 156 -15.46 16.12 7.34
N ARG A 157 -15.48 15.08 8.20
CA ARG A 157 -16.11 15.16 9.53
C ARG A 157 -15.33 16.11 10.41
N THR A 158 -16.05 17.00 11.06
CA THR A 158 -15.46 17.88 12.06
C THR A 158 -15.26 17.14 13.39
N ARG A 159 -14.32 17.63 14.19
CA ARG A 159 -14.06 17.08 15.53
C ARG A 159 -15.33 16.95 16.38
N ASP A 160 -16.19 17.96 16.33
CA ASP A 160 -17.39 18.01 17.17
C ASP A 160 -18.41 16.95 16.74
N GLU A 161 -18.51 16.63 15.44
CA GLU A 161 -19.33 15.53 14.92
C GLU A 161 -18.81 14.15 15.31
N VAL A 162 -17.49 13.97 15.42
CA VAL A 162 -16.86 12.69 15.80
C VAL A 162 -16.99 12.42 17.30
N VAL A 163 -16.97 13.48 18.11
CA VAL A 163 -17.11 13.42 19.58
C VAL A 163 -18.57 13.30 19.99
N ASN A 164 -19.49 14.05 19.37
CA ASN A 164 -20.90 14.10 19.77
C ASN A 164 -21.77 12.95 19.22
N LYS A 165 -21.16 11.93 18.58
CA LYS A 165 -21.82 10.67 18.14
C LYS A 165 -23.23 10.86 17.58
N LYS A 166 -23.32 11.40 16.37
CA LYS A 166 -24.43 11.12 15.46
C LYS A 166 -23.77 10.78 14.14
N ASP A 167 -23.73 9.51 13.77
CA ASP A 167 -23.31 9.17 12.41
C ASP A 167 -24.38 9.73 11.49
N PRO A 168 -24.05 10.73 10.66
CA PRO A 168 -25.06 11.43 9.90
C PRO A 168 -25.53 10.53 8.74
N ASP A 169 -26.84 10.53 8.48
CA ASP A 169 -27.52 9.62 7.53
C ASP A 169 -26.89 9.59 6.12
N TRP A 170 -26.17 10.65 5.75
CA TRP A 170 -25.50 10.75 4.45
C TRP A 170 -24.26 9.84 4.35
N ILE A 171 -23.58 9.51 5.46
CA ILE A 171 -22.42 8.58 5.44
C ILE A 171 -22.90 7.17 5.14
N VAL A 172 -23.99 6.73 5.79
CA VAL A 172 -24.60 5.42 5.54
C VAL A 172 -25.04 5.31 4.09
N LYS A 173 -25.65 6.37 3.54
CA LYS A 173 -26.03 6.42 2.11
C LYS A 173 -24.82 6.34 1.17
N LEU A 174 -23.71 7.00 1.52
CA LEU A 174 -22.46 6.90 0.73
C LEU A 174 -21.85 5.51 0.79
N GLU A 175 -21.84 4.86 1.95
CA GLU A 175 -21.33 3.48 2.10
C GLU A 175 -22.18 2.48 1.33
N GLN A 176 -23.51 2.61 1.39
CA GLN A 176 -24.43 1.80 0.59
C GLN A 176 -24.21 2.02 -0.91
N LYS A 177 -24.07 3.28 -1.33
CA LYS A 177 -23.74 3.61 -2.72
C LYS A 177 -22.40 3.00 -3.14
N ARG A 178 -21.38 3.05 -2.28
CA ARG A 178 -20.07 2.44 -2.53
C ARG A 178 -20.17 0.93 -2.69
N GLN A 179 -20.91 0.24 -1.83
CA GLN A 179 -21.12 -1.21 -1.96
C GLN A 179 -21.82 -1.55 -3.28
N HIS A 180 -22.80 -0.74 -3.67
CA HIS A 180 -23.50 -0.90 -4.95
C HIS A 180 -22.57 -0.66 -6.14
N ASP A 181 -21.84 0.46 -6.17
CA ASP A 181 -20.92 0.79 -7.27
C ASP A 181 -19.80 -0.25 -7.43
N ILE A 182 -19.26 -0.79 -6.32
CA ILE A 182 -18.27 -1.87 -6.33
C ILE A 182 -18.86 -3.14 -6.93
N LYS A 183 -20.09 -3.49 -6.54
CA LYS A 183 -20.79 -4.66 -7.04
C LYS A 183 -21.06 -4.53 -8.54
N ASP A 184 -21.58 -3.39 -8.97
CA ASP A 184 -21.84 -3.10 -10.39
C ASP A 184 -20.57 -3.16 -11.23
N GLN A 185 -19.45 -2.64 -10.71
CA GLN A 185 -18.17 -2.70 -11.40
C GLN A 185 -17.60 -4.13 -11.47
N ASP A 186 -17.68 -4.90 -10.38
CA ASP A 186 -17.24 -6.31 -10.35
C ASP A 186 -18.09 -7.17 -11.29
N GLU A 187 -19.40 -6.93 -11.34
CA GLU A 187 -20.31 -7.58 -12.29
C GLU A 187 -19.95 -7.24 -13.73
N LYS A 188 -19.65 -5.97 -14.03
CA LYS A 188 -19.25 -5.54 -15.38
C LYS A 188 -17.92 -6.16 -15.80
N GLU A 189 -16.90 -6.11 -14.93
CA GLU A 189 -15.59 -6.71 -15.18
C GLU A 189 -15.71 -8.23 -15.38
N THR A 190 -16.59 -8.88 -14.61
CA THR A 190 -16.90 -10.32 -14.74
C THR A 190 -17.57 -10.63 -16.08
N ARG A 191 -18.56 -9.83 -16.50
CA ARG A 191 -19.21 -9.98 -17.82
C ARG A 191 -18.20 -9.83 -18.95
N GLU A 192 -17.42 -8.75 -18.93
CA GLU A 192 -16.41 -8.49 -19.97
C GLU A 192 -15.33 -9.59 -20.02
N TRP A 193 -14.91 -10.11 -18.86
CA TRP A 193 -13.99 -11.24 -18.80
C TRP A 193 -14.60 -12.50 -19.43
N ASN A 194 -15.83 -12.85 -19.05
CA ASN A 194 -16.51 -14.04 -19.54
C ASN A 194 -16.78 -13.94 -21.06
N GLU A 195 -17.17 -12.77 -21.56
CA GLU A 195 -17.34 -12.53 -23.00
C GLU A 195 -16.02 -12.69 -23.77
N ARG A 196 -14.90 -12.17 -23.23
CA ARG A 196 -13.58 -12.38 -23.84
C ARG A 196 -13.20 -13.86 -23.88
N VAL A 197 -13.38 -14.59 -22.78
CA VAL A 197 -13.07 -16.02 -22.71
C VAL A 197 -13.93 -16.83 -23.67
N LEU A 198 -15.23 -16.55 -23.77
CA LEU A 198 -16.14 -17.27 -24.68
C LEU A 198 -15.89 -16.95 -26.15
N ARG A 199 -15.40 -15.74 -26.47
CA ARG A 199 -14.96 -15.41 -27.83
C ARG A 199 -13.76 -16.26 -28.25
N ASP A 200 -12.77 -16.41 -27.37
CA ASP A 200 -11.54 -17.15 -27.68
C ASP A 200 -11.72 -18.66 -27.53
N PHE A 201 -12.60 -19.09 -26.61
CA PHE A 201 -12.90 -20.48 -26.29
C PHE A 201 -14.42 -20.69 -26.18
N PRO A 202 -15.12 -20.98 -27.29
CA PRO A 202 -16.59 -21.10 -27.33
C PRO A 202 -17.15 -22.21 -26.42
N ASN A 203 -16.36 -23.24 -26.16
CA ASN A 203 -16.70 -24.37 -25.29
C ASN A 203 -15.94 -24.30 -23.95
N ALA A 204 -15.63 -23.10 -23.46
CA ALA A 204 -14.96 -22.92 -22.17
C ALA A 204 -15.79 -23.58 -21.05
N PRO A 205 -15.17 -24.44 -20.23
CA PRO A 205 -15.86 -25.05 -19.10
C PRO A 205 -16.16 -24.01 -18.01
N ALA A 206 -17.24 -24.22 -17.25
CA ALA A 206 -17.76 -23.24 -16.29
C ALA A 206 -16.76 -22.79 -15.21
N TRP A 207 -15.73 -23.60 -14.90
CA TRP A 207 -14.68 -23.23 -13.94
C TRP A 207 -13.70 -22.17 -14.48
N LEU A 208 -13.67 -21.93 -15.80
CA LEU A 208 -12.84 -20.90 -16.44
C LEU A 208 -13.55 -19.54 -16.47
N LEU A 209 -14.87 -19.53 -16.29
CA LEU A 209 -15.67 -18.31 -16.20
C LEU A 209 -15.64 -17.78 -14.76
N ARG A 210 -15.53 -16.46 -14.62
CA ARG A 210 -15.69 -15.82 -13.32
C ARG A 210 -17.16 -15.82 -12.94
N GLN A 211 -17.44 -16.25 -11.72
CA GLN A 211 -18.73 -16.10 -11.08
C GLN A 211 -18.73 -14.76 -10.32
N PRO A 212 -19.82 -13.97 -10.35
CA PRO A 212 -19.95 -12.85 -9.43
C PRO A 212 -19.84 -13.38 -7.99
N LYS A 213 -19.20 -12.62 -7.10
CA LYS A 213 -19.14 -13.00 -5.68
C LYS A 213 -20.56 -13.00 -5.11
N GLU A 214 -21.09 -14.18 -4.80
CA GLU A 214 -22.32 -14.30 -4.04
C GLU A 214 -22.08 -13.78 -2.61
N GLU A 215 -22.96 -12.89 -2.16
CA GLU A 215 -22.95 -12.32 -0.81
C GLU A 215 -23.14 -13.46 0.20
N GLY A 216 -22.12 -13.73 1.01
CA GLY A 216 -22.19 -14.58 2.20
C GLY A 216 -22.35 -13.75 3.47
#